data_AF-A0A7C9P5C7-F1
#
_entry.id   AF-A0A7C9P5C7-F1
#
_cell.length_a   1.000
_cell.length_b   1.000
_cell.length_c   1.000
_cell.angle_alpha   90.00
_cell.angle_beta   90.00
_cell.angle_gamma   90.00
#
_symmetry.space_group_name_H-M   'P 1'
#
loop_
_entity.id
_entity.type
_entity.pdbx_description
1 polymer ?
#
loop_
_entity_poly.entity_id
_entity_poly.type
_entity_poly.pdbx_seq_one_letter_code
_entity_poly.pdbx_strand_id
1 'polypeptide(L)'
;MASTSFSLRLEMDMDERRYDRDAVDFVRQSYEPLAPVKVQTHEGRTRFAENTIVVVVEGAGEDADGELEPWLAERFEALNQAIAHAHRMAREAGHAGYEWSWVKVVADGGIFVNVKTDASSQLPDDAAAMVCKARLDASKGVFGPQAKCAFIPSRESYAEQLETAIEGDKSRDAGRASADNAINERAHVQATQALDNGSVISRELYNLAQADGEARKLDALAEDLVALAGEEARERVAPVVPPAFDVDYTLWEVFYQDGSGKTFDSATVAFR
;
A
#
# COMPACT_ATOMS: atom_id res chain seq x y z
N MET A 1 -23.75 36.10 1.74
CA MET A 1 -22.47 35.37 1.64
C MET A 1 -22.53 34.60 0.34
N ALA A 2 -21.60 34.86 -0.58
CA ALA A 2 -21.55 34.08 -1.83
C ALA A 2 -21.18 32.65 -1.43
N SER A 3 -22.03 31.69 -1.74
CA SER A 3 -21.72 30.27 -1.55
C SER A 3 -20.54 29.95 -2.46
N THR A 4 -19.36 29.74 -1.90
CA THR A 4 -18.21 29.26 -2.67
C THR A 4 -18.58 27.88 -3.20
N SER A 5 -18.71 27.74 -4.52
CA SER A 5 -19.04 26.45 -5.14
C SER A 5 -17.74 25.75 -5.52
N PHE A 6 -17.25 24.88 -4.64
CA PHE A 6 -16.10 24.03 -4.96
C PHE A 6 -16.50 22.94 -5.97
N SER A 7 -15.63 22.69 -6.94
CA SER A 7 -15.76 21.56 -7.87
C SER A 7 -14.61 20.56 -7.67
N LEU A 8 -14.84 19.31 -8.07
CA LEU A 8 -13.84 18.24 -8.00
C LEU A 8 -13.60 17.65 -9.40
N ARG A 9 -12.34 17.42 -9.73
CA ARG A 9 -11.90 16.54 -10.83
C ARG A 9 -10.81 15.60 -10.32
N LEU A 10 -10.78 14.39 -10.86
CA LEU A 10 -9.76 13.39 -10.55
C LEU A 10 -8.82 13.21 -11.74
N GLU A 11 -7.51 13.36 -11.52
CA GLU A 11 -6.50 12.85 -12.43
C GLU A 11 -5.84 11.63 -11.81
N MET A 12 -6.11 10.46 -12.38
CA MET A 12 -5.61 9.18 -11.93
C MET A 12 -4.27 8.95 -12.61
N ASP A 13 -3.17 9.20 -11.88
CA ASP A 13 -1.81 9.13 -12.38
C ASP A 13 -1.20 7.77 -12.06
N MET A 14 -1.08 6.92 -13.07
CA MET A 14 -0.67 5.53 -12.93
C MET A 14 0.80 5.34 -13.27
N ASP A 15 1.48 4.55 -12.46
CA ASP A 15 2.82 4.06 -12.77
C ASP A 15 2.73 3.16 -14.02
N GLU A 16 3.58 3.41 -15.01
CA GLU A 16 3.56 2.68 -16.28
C GLU A 16 3.69 1.15 -16.10
N ARG A 17 4.32 0.69 -15.01
CA ARG A 17 4.47 -0.74 -14.69
C ARG A 17 3.14 -1.41 -14.32
N ARG A 18 2.10 -0.62 -14.03
CA ARG A 18 0.74 -1.06 -13.69
C ARG A 18 -0.30 -0.58 -14.70
N TYR A 19 0.15 0.00 -15.82
CA TYR A 19 -0.73 0.56 -16.83
C TYR A 19 -1.02 -0.42 -17.96
N ASP A 20 -2.30 -0.71 -18.18
CA ASP A 20 -2.83 -1.40 -19.36
C ASP A 20 -4.21 -0.81 -19.72
N ARG A 21 -4.80 -1.28 -20.84
CA ARG A 21 -6.08 -0.74 -21.31
C ARG A 21 -7.24 -1.09 -20.38
N ASP A 22 -7.25 -2.31 -19.84
CA ASP A 22 -8.31 -2.78 -18.95
C ASP A 22 -8.27 -2.01 -17.62
N ALA A 23 -7.06 -1.61 -17.20
CA ALA A 23 -6.83 -0.72 -16.07
C ALA A 23 -7.49 0.64 -16.24
N VAL A 24 -7.31 1.26 -17.41
CA VAL A 24 -7.91 2.56 -17.70
C VAL A 24 -9.43 2.49 -17.64
N ASP A 25 -10.02 1.47 -18.28
CA ASP A 25 -11.47 1.31 -18.32
C ASP A 25 -12.03 1.01 -16.91
N PHE A 26 -11.35 0.16 -16.13
CA PHE A 26 -11.71 -0.15 -14.75
C PHE A 26 -11.65 1.08 -13.84
N VAL A 27 -10.56 1.87 -13.94
CA VAL A 27 -10.38 3.09 -13.16
C VAL A 27 -11.47 4.10 -13.51
N ARG A 28 -11.76 4.33 -14.80
CA ARG A 28 -12.86 5.22 -15.21
C ARG A 28 -14.19 4.78 -14.64
N GLN A 29 -14.56 3.52 -14.81
CA GLN A 29 -15.82 2.98 -14.30
C GLN A 29 -15.94 3.14 -12.77
N SER A 30 -14.83 2.98 -12.05
CA SER A 30 -14.80 3.04 -10.58
C SER A 30 -14.94 4.45 -10.01
N TYR A 31 -14.36 5.46 -10.67
CA TYR A 31 -14.23 6.81 -10.10
C TYR A 31 -15.06 7.90 -10.83
N GLU A 32 -15.53 7.67 -12.07
CA GLU A 32 -16.41 8.62 -12.77
C GLU A 32 -17.73 8.94 -12.05
N PRO A 33 -18.35 8.03 -11.25
CA PRO A 33 -19.50 8.38 -10.44
C PRO A 33 -19.22 9.44 -9.36
N LEU A 34 -17.96 9.60 -8.94
CA LEU A 34 -17.54 10.57 -7.93
C LEU A 34 -17.26 11.94 -8.53
N ALA A 35 -16.51 11.98 -9.64
CA ALA A 35 -16.12 13.22 -10.33
C ALA A 35 -15.58 12.91 -11.75
N PRO A 36 -15.47 13.91 -12.65
CA PRO A 36 -14.84 13.70 -13.95
C PRO A 36 -13.41 13.15 -13.81
N VAL A 37 -13.13 12.05 -14.51
CA VAL A 37 -11.85 11.32 -14.44
C VAL A 37 -11.01 11.53 -15.69
N LYS A 38 -9.74 11.86 -15.49
CA LYS A 38 -8.68 11.75 -16.49
C LYS A 38 -7.68 10.70 -16.02
N VAL A 39 -7.35 9.72 -16.86
CA VAL A 39 -6.28 8.76 -16.57
C VAL A 39 -5.03 9.17 -17.35
N GLN A 40 -3.89 9.17 -16.68
CA GLN A 40 -2.58 9.48 -17.26
C GLN A 40 -1.51 8.56 -16.66
N THR A 41 -0.31 8.60 -17.19
CA THR A 41 0.80 7.78 -16.73
C THR A 41 2.04 8.59 -16.40
N HIS A 42 2.89 8.01 -15.56
CA HIS A 42 4.23 8.48 -15.29
C HIS A 42 5.25 7.32 -15.29
N GLU A 43 6.50 7.65 -15.57
CA GLU A 43 7.64 6.73 -15.46
C GLU A 43 7.83 6.31 -14.00
N GLY A 44 8.07 5.01 -13.77
CA GLY A 44 8.31 4.47 -12.43
C GLY A 44 9.57 5.05 -11.79
N ARG A 45 9.45 5.58 -10.56
CA ARG A 45 10.54 6.33 -9.88
C ARG A 45 11.15 5.62 -8.68
N THR A 46 10.47 4.62 -8.13
CA THR A 46 10.88 3.94 -6.91
C THR A 46 10.84 2.42 -7.08
N ARG A 47 11.33 1.70 -6.06
CA ARG A 47 11.34 0.23 -6.07
C ARG A 47 9.93 -0.36 -6.20
N PHE A 48 8.92 0.33 -5.66
CA PHE A 48 7.52 -0.05 -5.74
C PHE A 48 6.83 0.78 -6.84
N ALA A 49 5.77 0.23 -7.44
CA ALA A 49 4.91 1.02 -8.32
C ALA A 49 4.07 1.98 -7.47
N GLU A 50 4.09 3.28 -7.77
CA GLU A 50 3.41 4.30 -6.97
C GLU A 50 2.36 5.03 -7.80
N ASN A 51 1.12 4.57 -7.77
CA ASN A 51 0.02 5.33 -8.38
C ASN A 51 -0.39 6.50 -7.48
N THR A 52 -0.82 7.61 -8.09
CA THR A 52 -1.28 8.81 -7.38
C THR A 52 -2.67 9.22 -7.85
N ILE A 53 -3.60 9.46 -6.92
CA ILE A 53 -4.86 10.14 -7.22
C ILE A 53 -4.63 11.64 -7.09
N VAL A 54 -4.78 12.40 -8.16
CA VAL A 54 -4.73 13.87 -8.11
C VAL A 54 -6.15 14.40 -7.96
N VAL A 55 -6.45 14.92 -6.78
CA VAL A 55 -7.69 15.63 -6.43
C VAL A 55 -7.50 17.09 -6.83
N VAL A 56 -8.12 17.50 -7.93
CA VAL A 56 -8.12 18.90 -8.38
C VAL A 56 -9.38 19.59 -7.89
N VAL A 57 -9.20 20.64 -7.10
CA VAL A 57 -10.27 21.44 -6.49
C VAL A 57 -10.29 22.82 -7.13
N GLU A 58 -11.40 23.19 -7.75
CA GLU A 58 -11.57 24.54 -8.32
C GLU A 58 -12.45 25.39 -7.41
N GLY A 59 -12.17 26.70 -7.37
CA GLY A 59 -12.91 27.67 -6.56
C GLY A 59 -12.39 27.79 -5.12
N ALA A 60 -11.32 27.09 -4.78
CA ALA A 60 -10.70 27.06 -3.45
C ALA A 60 -9.58 28.11 -3.29
N GLY A 61 -9.89 29.40 -3.48
CA GLY A 61 -8.92 30.50 -3.38
C GLY A 61 -8.22 30.66 -2.02
N GLU A 62 -7.34 31.66 -1.88
CA GLU A 62 -6.42 31.81 -0.74
C GLU A 62 -7.09 31.91 0.66
N ASP A 63 -8.36 32.33 0.73
CA ASP A 63 -9.12 32.48 1.98
C ASP A 63 -10.19 31.38 2.19
N ALA A 64 -10.23 30.37 1.33
CA ALA A 64 -11.29 29.35 1.34
C ALA A 64 -11.06 28.21 2.34
N ASP A 65 -9.88 28.14 3.01
CA ASP A 65 -9.46 26.95 3.77
C ASP A 65 -10.46 26.52 4.87
N GLY A 66 -11.18 27.47 5.49
CA GLY A 66 -12.19 27.18 6.51
C GLY A 66 -13.47 26.51 5.97
N GLU A 67 -13.89 26.84 4.74
CA GLU A 67 -15.01 26.18 4.06
C GLU A 67 -14.54 24.91 3.33
N LEU A 68 -13.27 24.90 2.91
CA LEU A 68 -12.63 23.82 2.18
C LEU A 68 -12.42 22.58 3.05
N GLU A 69 -12.04 22.72 4.32
CA GLU A 69 -11.73 21.57 5.19
C GLU A 69 -12.94 20.63 5.36
N PRO A 70 -14.14 21.10 5.78
CA PRO A 70 -15.31 20.22 5.87
C PRO A 70 -15.74 19.64 4.53
N TRP A 71 -15.59 20.41 3.44
CA TRP A 71 -15.89 19.94 2.10
C TRP A 71 -14.92 18.84 1.64
N LEU A 72 -13.61 19.01 1.89
CA LEU A 72 -12.60 17.99 1.60
C LEU A 72 -12.82 16.73 2.43
N ALA A 73 -13.18 16.86 3.71
CA ALA A 73 -13.48 15.71 4.56
C ALA A 73 -14.63 14.86 3.97
N GLU A 74 -15.72 15.49 3.53
CA GLU A 74 -16.82 14.80 2.84
C GLU A 74 -16.35 14.12 1.54
N ARG A 75 -15.52 14.80 0.75
CA ARG A 75 -15.04 14.27 -0.54
C ARG A 75 -14.01 13.16 -0.36
N PHE A 76 -13.17 13.22 0.67
CA PHE A 76 -12.21 12.16 0.99
C PHE A 76 -12.89 10.93 1.54
N GLU A 77 -13.95 11.08 2.34
CA GLU A 77 -14.78 9.95 2.75
C GLU A 77 -15.43 9.26 1.53
N ALA A 78 -16.03 10.04 0.63
CA ALA A 78 -16.60 9.51 -0.61
C ALA A 78 -15.53 8.84 -1.50
N LEU A 79 -14.32 9.39 -1.56
CA LEU A 79 -13.18 8.80 -2.26
C LEU A 79 -12.74 7.47 -1.63
N ASN A 80 -12.59 7.41 -0.30
CA ASN A 80 -12.27 6.18 0.43
C ASN A 80 -13.31 5.08 0.19
N GLN A 81 -14.60 5.44 0.14
CA GLN A 81 -15.68 4.51 -0.20
C GLN A 81 -15.58 4.01 -1.65
N ALA A 82 -15.26 4.89 -2.60
CA ALA A 82 -15.05 4.52 -3.99
C ALA A 82 -13.84 3.59 -4.17
N ILE A 83 -12.73 3.87 -3.49
CA ILE A 83 -11.54 3.00 -3.46
C ILE A 83 -11.89 1.62 -2.91
N ALA A 84 -12.55 1.57 -1.75
CA ALA A 84 -12.96 0.31 -1.13
C ALA A 84 -13.92 -0.48 -2.03
N HIS A 85 -14.83 0.19 -2.74
CA HIS A 85 -15.71 -0.44 -3.72
C HIS A 85 -14.93 -1.00 -4.91
N ALA A 86 -14.01 -0.21 -5.49
CA ALA A 86 -13.16 -0.66 -6.58
C ALA A 86 -12.34 -1.90 -6.18
N HIS A 87 -11.72 -1.90 -5.00
CA HIS A 87 -10.98 -3.07 -4.50
C HIS A 87 -11.86 -4.30 -4.29
N ARG A 88 -13.12 -4.14 -3.88
CA ARG A 88 -14.08 -5.27 -3.83
C ARG A 88 -14.38 -5.80 -5.22
N MET A 89 -14.72 -4.92 -6.17
CA MET A 89 -15.03 -5.30 -7.55
C MET A 89 -13.85 -5.99 -8.25
N ALA A 90 -12.63 -5.48 -8.06
CA ALA A 90 -11.42 -6.09 -8.61
C ALA A 90 -11.21 -7.51 -8.06
N ARG A 91 -11.38 -7.72 -6.75
CA ARG A 91 -11.27 -9.04 -6.12
C ARG A 91 -12.33 -10.02 -6.62
N GLU A 92 -13.58 -9.58 -6.74
CA GLU A 92 -14.68 -10.39 -7.26
C GLU A 92 -14.45 -10.81 -8.72
N ALA A 93 -13.78 -9.97 -9.51
CA ALA A 93 -13.38 -10.27 -10.89
C ALA A 93 -12.05 -11.05 -11.00
N GLY A 94 -11.38 -11.35 -9.89
CA GLY A 94 -10.11 -12.08 -9.88
C GLY A 94 -8.89 -11.24 -10.30
N HIS A 95 -9.00 -9.92 -10.27
CA HIS A 95 -7.90 -8.99 -10.55
C HIS A 95 -7.18 -8.57 -9.27
N ALA A 96 -5.85 -8.46 -9.34
CA ALA A 96 -5.08 -7.69 -8.36
C ALA A 96 -5.42 -6.22 -8.61
N GLY A 97 -6.22 -5.60 -7.75
CA GLY A 97 -6.71 -4.23 -7.96
C GLY A 97 -5.60 -3.18 -8.10
N TYR A 98 -5.99 -1.96 -8.45
CA TYR A 98 -5.07 -0.82 -8.53
C TYR A 98 -4.93 -0.16 -7.16
N GLU A 99 -3.75 -0.27 -6.57
CA GLU A 99 -3.38 0.38 -5.32
C GLU A 99 -2.96 1.82 -5.59
N TRP A 100 -3.42 2.76 -4.77
CA TRP A 100 -3.02 4.15 -4.80
C TRP A 100 -2.08 4.40 -3.64
N SER A 101 -0.87 4.88 -3.94
CA SER A 101 0.15 5.16 -2.92
C SER A 101 0.03 6.56 -2.35
N TRP A 102 -0.47 7.52 -3.14
CA TRP A 102 -0.56 8.92 -2.74
C TRP A 102 -1.88 9.51 -3.21
N VAL A 103 -2.40 10.47 -2.45
CA VAL A 103 -3.40 11.42 -2.93
C VAL A 103 -2.79 12.81 -2.94
N LYS A 104 -2.74 13.42 -4.12
CA LYS A 104 -2.23 14.78 -4.33
C LYS A 104 -3.40 15.75 -4.45
N VAL A 105 -3.49 16.71 -3.55
CA VAL A 105 -4.50 17.77 -3.59
C VAL A 105 -3.91 19.00 -4.26
N VAL A 106 -4.57 19.43 -5.34
CA VAL A 106 -4.26 20.66 -6.07
C VAL A 106 -5.50 21.54 -6.00
N ALA A 107 -5.42 22.61 -5.22
CA ALA A 107 -6.45 23.63 -5.13
C ALA A 107 -5.91 24.96 -5.65
N ASP A 108 -6.81 25.83 -6.13
CA ASP A 108 -6.44 27.17 -6.58
C ASP A 108 -5.70 27.93 -5.47
N GLY A 109 -4.61 28.63 -5.82
CA GLY A 109 -3.79 29.34 -4.83
C GLY A 109 -3.02 28.42 -3.87
N GLY A 110 -1.93 28.94 -3.31
CA GLY A 110 -1.08 28.21 -2.36
C GLY A 110 -0.30 27.04 -2.95
N ILE A 111 0.06 26.10 -2.07
CA ILE A 111 0.85 24.91 -2.39
C ILE A 111 -0.04 23.70 -2.68
N PHE A 112 0.48 22.72 -3.42
CA PHE A 112 -0.16 21.39 -3.47
C PHE A 112 0.34 20.48 -2.35
N VAL A 113 -0.48 19.54 -1.92
CA VAL A 113 -0.18 18.65 -0.78
C VAL A 113 -0.33 17.20 -1.23
N ASN A 114 0.65 16.35 -0.94
CA ASN A 114 0.59 14.91 -1.20
C ASN A 114 0.45 14.19 0.13
N VAL A 115 -0.60 13.40 0.30
CA VAL A 115 -0.85 12.60 1.50
C VAL A 115 -0.65 11.13 1.14
N LYS A 116 0.18 10.44 1.92
CA LYS A 116 0.42 9.01 1.78
C LYS A 116 -0.81 8.24 2.21
N THR A 117 -1.24 7.29 1.42
CA THR A 117 -2.31 6.35 1.78
C THR A 117 -1.75 5.17 2.57
N ASP A 118 -2.63 4.49 3.30
CA ASP A 118 -2.31 3.20 3.91
C ASP A 118 -2.16 2.06 2.86
N ALA A 119 -1.91 0.84 3.33
CA ALA A 119 -1.80 -0.34 2.46
C ALA A 119 -3.11 -0.68 1.72
N SER A 120 -4.26 -0.20 2.20
CA SER A 120 -5.57 -0.33 1.54
C SER A 120 -5.88 0.84 0.61
N SER A 121 -4.89 1.71 0.33
CA SER A 121 -5.03 2.92 -0.46
C SER A 121 -5.98 3.97 0.14
N GLN A 122 -6.31 3.88 1.42
CA GLN A 122 -7.21 4.81 2.09
C GLN A 122 -6.43 6.01 2.63
N LEU A 123 -7.08 7.18 2.59
CA LEU A 123 -6.63 8.37 3.30
C LEU A 123 -6.98 8.26 4.79
N PRO A 124 -6.12 8.77 5.70
CA PRO A 124 -6.44 8.86 7.12
C PRO A 124 -7.57 9.88 7.37
N ASP A 125 -8.29 9.71 8.49
CA ASP A 125 -9.45 10.53 8.85
C ASP A 125 -9.12 12.04 8.95
N ASP A 126 -7.89 12.38 9.34
CA ASP A 126 -7.41 13.75 9.50
C ASP A 126 -6.78 14.34 8.22
N ALA A 127 -6.83 13.63 7.08
CA ALA A 127 -6.21 14.07 5.83
C ALA A 127 -6.66 15.47 5.37
N ALA A 128 -7.96 15.78 5.51
CA ALA A 128 -8.49 17.10 5.14
C ALA A 128 -7.87 18.21 6.01
N ALA A 129 -7.81 17.99 7.32
CA ALA A 129 -7.20 18.92 8.26
C ALA A 129 -5.70 19.11 7.99
N MET A 130 -4.97 18.04 7.68
CA MET A 130 -3.55 18.11 7.30
C MET A 130 -3.32 18.96 6.05
N VAL A 131 -4.15 18.75 5.01
CA VAL A 131 -4.07 19.50 3.75
C VAL A 131 -4.35 20.99 3.98
N CYS A 132 -5.43 21.32 4.67
CA CYS A 132 -5.79 22.71 4.97
C CYS A 132 -4.76 23.36 5.90
N LYS A 133 -4.22 22.63 6.88
CA LYS A 133 -3.11 23.12 7.72
C LYS A 133 -1.88 23.46 6.89
N ALA A 134 -1.45 22.59 5.98
CA ALA A 134 -0.29 22.85 5.12
C ALA A 134 -0.50 24.07 4.22
N ARG A 135 -1.70 24.24 3.66
CA ARG A 135 -2.07 25.44 2.88
C ARG A 135 -2.02 26.71 3.73
N LEU A 136 -2.61 26.66 4.91
CA LEU A 136 -2.64 27.79 5.85
C LEU A 136 -1.24 28.17 6.37
N ASP A 137 -0.40 27.18 6.66
CA ASP A 137 0.98 27.43 7.08
C ASP A 137 1.80 28.04 5.95
N ALA A 138 1.59 27.61 4.69
CA ALA A 138 2.20 28.22 3.53
C ALA A 138 1.74 29.67 3.32
N SER A 139 0.44 29.95 3.41
CA SER A 139 -0.10 31.32 3.23
C SER A 139 0.36 32.28 4.33
N LYS A 140 0.56 31.78 5.55
CA LYS A 140 1.17 32.52 6.67
C LYS A 140 2.69 32.68 6.56
N GLY A 141 3.32 32.08 5.54
CA GLY A 141 4.77 32.12 5.35
C GLY A 141 5.57 31.28 6.35
N VAL A 142 4.95 30.33 7.05
CA VAL A 142 5.63 29.41 7.99
C VAL A 142 6.70 28.60 7.26
N PHE A 143 6.41 28.17 6.03
CA PHE A 143 7.36 27.47 5.19
C PHE A 143 8.41 28.38 4.54
N GLY A 144 8.32 29.70 4.73
CA GLY A 144 9.13 30.66 4.00
C GLY A 144 8.66 30.89 2.56
N PRO A 145 9.35 31.79 1.84
CA PRO A 145 8.97 32.14 0.48
C PRO A 145 9.19 30.98 -0.49
N GLN A 146 8.43 30.96 -1.59
CA GLN A 146 8.59 30.00 -2.69
C GLN A 146 8.36 28.53 -2.33
N ALA A 147 7.73 28.23 -1.19
CA ALA A 147 7.18 26.90 -0.94
C ALA A 147 6.24 26.51 -2.09
N LYS A 148 6.40 25.29 -2.60
CA LYS A 148 5.69 24.78 -3.78
C LYS A 148 4.76 23.63 -3.42
N CYS A 149 5.22 22.72 -2.56
CA CYS A 149 4.42 21.60 -2.10
C CYS A 149 4.88 20.99 -0.79
N ALA A 150 4.00 20.21 -0.19
CA ALA A 150 4.30 19.36 0.95
C ALA A 150 4.03 17.88 0.60
N PHE A 151 4.86 16.97 1.12
CA PHE A 151 4.62 15.54 1.20
C PHE A 151 4.39 15.15 2.66
N ILE A 152 3.31 14.42 2.92
CA ILE A 152 2.83 14.07 4.25
C ILE A 152 2.63 12.53 4.31
N PRO A 153 3.47 11.79 5.05
CA PRO A 153 4.71 12.27 5.65
C PRO A 153 5.79 12.59 4.60
N SER A 154 6.93 13.11 5.06
CA SER A 154 8.15 13.23 4.28
C SER A 154 8.54 11.87 3.70
N ARG A 155 9.12 11.86 2.51
CA ARG A 155 9.52 10.62 1.84
C ARG A 155 10.57 9.85 2.64
N GLU A 156 11.48 10.57 3.29
CA GLU A 156 12.51 9.99 4.17
C GLU A 156 11.89 9.28 5.38
N SER A 157 11.05 9.97 6.16
CA SER A 157 10.34 9.35 7.30
C SER A 157 9.51 8.13 6.86
N TYR A 158 8.79 8.21 5.74
CA TYR A 158 8.04 7.07 5.23
C TYR A 158 8.95 5.88 4.88
N ALA A 159 10.10 6.14 4.24
CA ALA A 159 11.05 5.10 3.88
C ALA A 159 11.61 4.40 5.14
N GLU A 160 11.92 5.14 6.20
CA GLU A 160 12.36 4.59 7.48
C GLU A 160 11.29 3.73 8.16
N GLN A 161 10.04 4.20 8.18
CA GLN A 161 8.89 3.44 8.70
C GLN A 161 8.68 2.15 7.91
N LEU A 162 8.77 2.23 6.58
CA LEU A 162 8.61 1.10 5.69
C LEU A 162 9.73 0.06 5.86
N GLU A 163 10.99 0.47 5.98
CA GLU A 163 12.09 -0.46 6.27
C GLU A 163 11.90 -1.14 7.63
N THR A 164 11.44 -0.39 8.63
CA THR A 164 11.12 -0.93 9.96
C THR A 164 10.01 -1.98 9.87
N ALA A 165 8.95 -1.71 9.10
CA ALA A 165 7.85 -2.64 8.87
C ALA A 165 8.30 -3.91 8.13
N ILE A 166 9.15 -3.76 7.10
CA ILE A 166 9.72 -4.88 6.34
C ILE A 166 10.56 -5.79 7.24
N GLU A 167 11.41 -5.20 8.10
CA GLU A 167 12.23 -5.98 9.02
C GLU A 167 11.40 -6.67 10.12
N GLY A 168 10.33 -6.00 10.56
CA GLY A 168 9.33 -6.58 11.46
C GLY A 168 8.64 -7.81 10.88
N ASP A 169 8.22 -7.76 9.61
CA ASP A 169 7.60 -8.90 8.92
C ASP A 169 8.56 -10.08 8.77
N LYS A 170 9.80 -9.84 8.31
CA LYS A 170 10.83 -10.89 8.23
C LYS A 170 11.06 -11.57 9.59
N SER A 171 11.09 -10.78 10.66
CA SER A 171 11.26 -11.31 12.02
C SER A 171 10.07 -12.15 12.46
N ARG A 172 8.84 -11.74 12.12
CA ARG A 172 7.61 -12.50 12.40
C ARG A 172 7.58 -13.83 11.64
N ASP A 173 7.93 -13.83 10.36
CA ASP A 173 7.95 -15.03 9.52
C ASP A 173 9.01 -16.02 9.97
N ALA A 174 10.22 -15.55 10.30
CA ALA A 174 11.27 -16.38 10.88
C ALA A 174 10.85 -16.99 12.23
N GLY A 175 10.16 -16.21 13.07
CA GLY A 175 9.60 -16.68 14.34
C GLY A 175 8.54 -17.78 14.14
N ARG A 176 7.65 -17.60 13.16
CA ARG A 176 6.62 -18.60 12.80
C ARG A 176 7.25 -19.89 12.28
N ALA A 177 8.19 -19.80 11.34
CA ALA A 177 8.89 -20.96 10.81
C ALA A 177 9.65 -21.74 11.91
N SER A 178 10.27 -21.02 12.85
CA SER A 178 10.92 -21.63 14.02
C SER A 178 9.93 -22.35 14.93
N ALA A 179 8.76 -21.74 15.20
CA ALA A 179 7.70 -22.36 16.00
C ALA A 179 7.12 -23.62 15.33
N ASP A 180 6.88 -23.58 14.02
CA ASP A 180 6.37 -24.71 13.25
C ASP A 180 7.38 -25.86 13.25
N ASN A 181 8.68 -25.57 13.07
CA ASN A 181 9.74 -26.56 13.19
C ASN A 181 9.79 -27.21 14.58
N ALA A 182 9.63 -26.42 15.65
CA ALA A 182 9.57 -26.95 17.01
C ALA A 182 8.33 -27.82 17.27
N ILE A 183 7.17 -27.50 16.67
CA ILE A 183 5.96 -28.33 16.73
C ILE A 183 6.21 -29.65 15.99
N ASN A 184 6.76 -29.60 14.78
CA ASN A 184 7.06 -30.78 13.97
C ASN A 184 8.07 -31.71 14.65
N GLU A 185 9.14 -31.16 15.25
CA GLU A 185 10.13 -31.94 15.99
C GLU A 185 9.50 -32.63 17.21
N ARG A 186 8.65 -31.93 17.97
CA ARG A 186 7.92 -32.53 19.10
C ARG A 186 6.98 -33.63 18.65
N ALA A 187 6.28 -33.44 17.53
CA ALA A 187 5.42 -34.45 16.95
C ALA A 187 6.22 -35.69 16.51
N HIS A 188 7.40 -35.49 15.91
CA HIS A 188 8.30 -36.57 15.52
C HIS A 188 8.80 -37.36 16.74
N VAL A 189 9.31 -36.68 17.78
CA VAL A 189 9.75 -37.33 19.02
C VAL A 189 8.63 -38.12 19.70
N GLN A 190 7.40 -37.57 19.77
CA GLN A 190 6.25 -38.30 20.32
C GLN A 190 5.89 -39.53 19.49
N ALA A 191 5.95 -39.42 18.16
CA ALA A 191 5.72 -40.55 17.27
C ALA A 191 6.78 -41.65 17.47
N THR A 192 8.07 -41.30 17.56
CA THR A 192 9.15 -42.26 17.83
C THR A 192 8.99 -42.94 19.20
N GLN A 193 8.66 -42.18 20.25
CA GLN A 193 8.44 -42.74 21.58
C GLN A 193 7.22 -43.70 21.63
N ALA A 194 6.18 -43.44 20.83
CA ALA A 194 5.04 -44.34 20.70
C ALA A 194 5.40 -45.65 19.97
N LEU A 195 6.35 -45.61 19.02
CA LEU A 195 6.89 -46.79 18.35
C LEU A 195 7.76 -47.64 19.30
N ASP A 196 8.58 -47.00 20.14
CA ASP A 196 9.47 -47.68 21.11
C ASP A 196 8.71 -48.33 22.28
N ASN A 197 7.55 -47.80 22.66
CA ASN A 197 6.71 -48.34 23.74
C ASN A 197 5.83 -49.54 23.32
N GLY A 198 6.05 -50.12 22.14
CA GLY A 198 5.53 -51.44 21.78
C GLY A 198 4.01 -51.52 21.56
N SER A 199 3.39 -50.46 21.03
CA SER A 199 2.03 -50.56 20.50
C SER A 199 2.03 -51.35 19.18
N VAL A 200 1.14 -52.34 19.07
CA VAL A 200 1.04 -53.42 18.06
C VAL A 200 1.01 -52.95 16.59
N ILE A 201 0.93 -51.66 16.32
CA ILE A 201 0.77 -51.05 15.00
C ILE A 201 2.08 -51.03 14.16
N SER A 202 3.26 -51.08 14.81
CA SER A 202 4.56 -50.96 14.11
C SER A 202 4.89 -52.13 13.19
N ARG A 203 4.37 -53.33 13.48
CA ARG A 203 4.74 -54.54 12.72
C ARG A 203 3.86 -54.79 11.50
N GLU A 204 2.60 -54.37 11.55
CA GLU A 204 1.67 -54.48 10.41
C GLU A 204 1.93 -53.40 9.35
N LEU A 205 2.33 -52.19 9.75
CA LEU A 205 2.73 -51.14 8.80
C LEU A 205 4.06 -51.43 8.09
N TYR A 206 5.03 -52.03 8.79
CA TYR A 206 6.31 -52.45 8.20
C TYR A 206 6.12 -53.56 7.14
N ASN A 207 5.15 -54.46 7.37
CA ASN A 207 4.82 -55.52 6.41
C ASN A 207 3.98 -55.01 5.22
N LEU A 208 3.13 -53.98 5.40
CA LEU A 208 2.42 -53.33 4.29
C LEU A 208 3.39 -52.54 3.38
N ALA A 209 4.37 -51.84 3.96
CA ALA A 209 5.38 -51.09 3.20
C ALA A 209 6.32 -51.98 2.39
N GLN A 210 6.55 -53.23 2.82
CA GLN A 210 7.33 -54.23 2.08
C GLN A 210 6.51 -55.00 1.03
N ALA A 211 5.18 -55.03 1.16
CA ALA A 211 4.30 -55.80 0.27
C ALA A 211 3.97 -55.09 -1.05
N ASP A 212 4.11 -53.76 -1.13
CA ASP A 212 3.65 -52.98 -2.29
C ASP A 212 4.73 -52.73 -3.36
N GLY A 213 5.91 -53.34 -3.24
CA GLY A 213 6.81 -53.57 -4.39
C GLY A 213 7.18 -52.38 -5.30
N GLU A 214 7.06 -51.13 -4.86
CA GLU A 214 7.34 -49.95 -5.70
C GLU A 214 8.71 -49.33 -5.39
N ALA A 215 9.78 -50.10 -5.60
CA ALA A 215 11.14 -49.55 -5.69
C ALA A 215 11.39 -48.76 -7.00
N ARG A 216 10.35 -48.16 -7.60
CA ARG A 216 10.44 -47.46 -8.90
C ARG A 216 9.82 -46.07 -8.96
N LYS A 217 9.47 -45.43 -7.85
CA LYS A 217 8.93 -44.05 -7.88
C LYS A 217 9.52 -43.16 -6.79
N LEU A 218 10.83 -43.19 -6.58
CA LEU A 218 11.49 -42.17 -5.75
C LEU A 218 12.18 -41.13 -6.64
N ASP A 219 12.90 -41.55 -7.68
CA ASP A 219 13.51 -40.62 -8.66
C ASP A 219 12.44 -39.90 -9.52
N ALA A 220 11.37 -40.58 -9.94
CA ALA A 220 10.28 -39.96 -10.69
C ALA A 220 9.44 -39.00 -9.84
N LEU A 221 9.26 -39.29 -8.55
CA LEU A 221 8.58 -38.39 -7.62
C LEU A 221 9.47 -37.21 -7.24
N ALA A 222 10.80 -37.42 -7.17
CA ALA A 222 11.79 -36.36 -6.96
C ALA A 222 11.92 -35.46 -8.20
N GLU A 223 11.86 -36.00 -9.43
CA GLU A 223 11.79 -35.22 -10.66
C GLU A 223 10.48 -34.44 -10.78
N ASP A 224 9.33 -35.02 -10.41
CA ASP A 224 8.06 -34.30 -10.35
C ASP A 224 8.06 -33.22 -9.24
N LEU A 225 8.68 -33.47 -8.08
CA LEU A 225 8.88 -32.46 -7.02
C LEU A 225 9.85 -31.37 -7.44
N VAL A 226 10.90 -31.67 -8.21
CA VAL A 226 11.84 -30.69 -8.78
C VAL A 226 11.20 -29.91 -9.93
N ALA A 227 10.30 -30.52 -10.71
CA ALA A 227 9.52 -29.87 -11.74
C ALA A 227 8.43 -28.96 -11.13
N LEU A 228 7.74 -29.40 -10.08
CA LEU A 228 6.82 -28.59 -9.28
C LEU A 228 7.56 -27.45 -8.57
N ALA A 229 8.73 -27.71 -7.96
CA ALA A 229 9.57 -26.67 -7.39
C ALA A 229 10.16 -25.73 -8.45
N GLY A 230 10.38 -26.21 -9.68
CA GLY A 230 10.81 -25.42 -10.83
C GLY A 230 9.69 -24.60 -11.48
N GLU A 231 8.43 -25.03 -11.36
CA GLU A 231 7.23 -24.29 -11.76
C GLU A 231 6.77 -23.31 -10.66
N GLU A 232 6.93 -23.65 -9.38
CA GLU A 232 6.83 -22.70 -8.26
C GLU A 232 7.96 -21.66 -8.29
N ALA A 233 9.17 -22.02 -8.73
CA ALA A 233 10.24 -21.06 -9.01
C ALA A 233 10.01 -20.22 -10.28
N ARG A 234 9.06 -20.63 -11.13
CA ARG A 234 8.43 -19.80 -12.17
C ARG A 234 7.16 -19.13 -11.66
N GLU A 235 7.02 -18.98 -10.33
CA GLU A 235 6.20 -17.93 -9.74
C GLU A 235 6.38 -16.71 -10.63
N ARG A 236 5.28 -16.30 -11.26
CA ARG A 236 5.11 -14.90 -11.62
C ARG A 236 5.53 -14.17 -10.36
N VAL A 237 6.69 -13.53 -10.35
CA VAL A 237 7.22 -12.84 -9.18
C VAL A 237 6.06 -12.04 -8.65
N ALA A 238 5.47 -12.50 -7.54
CA ALA A 238 4.28 -11.86 -7.01
C ALA A 238 4.70 -10.41 -6.81
N PRO A 239 3.92 -9.42 -7.28
CA PRO A 239 4.30 -8.03 -7.13
C PRO A 239 4.65 -7.82 -5.66
N VAL A 240 5.88 -7.37 -5.38
CA VAL A 240 6.32 -7.17 -4.00
C VAL A 240 5.42 -6.08 -3.42
N VAL A 241 4.45 -6.50 -2.60
CA VAL A 241 3.51 -5.59 -1.92
C VAL A 241 4.21 -5.08 -0.66
N PRO A 242 4.20 -3.77 -0.39
CA PRO A 242 4.72 -3.26 0.87
C PRO A 242 3.93 -3.83 2.06
N PRO A 243 4.57 -4.08 3.21
CA PRO A 243 3.87 -4.55 4.40
C PRO A 243 2.83 -3.52 4.86
N ALA A 244 1.76 -3.99 5.51
CA ALA A 244 0.76 -3.12 6.12
C ALA A 244 1.26 -2.63 7.49
N PHE A 245 1.22 -1.31 7.70
CA PHE A 245 1.54 -0.66 8.97
C PHE A 245 0.81 0.68 9.07
N ASP A 246 0.64 1.18 10.29
CA ASP A 246 0.08 2.50 10.55
C ASP A 246 1.14 3.57 10.26
N VAL A 247 0.84 4.45 9.29
CA VAL A 247 1.77 5.51 8.86
C VAL A 247 1.77 6.65 9.88
N ASP A 248 2.95 7.07 10.32
CA ASP A 248 3.14 8.31 11.08
C ASP A 248 3.27 9.50 10.12
N TYR A 249 2.31 10.41 10.20
CA TYR A 249 2.17 11.60 9.36
C TYR A 249 2.82 12.88 9.94
N THR A 250 3.54 12.78 11.05
CA THR A 250 4.02 13.95 11.81
C THR A 250 5.07 14.78 11.06
N LEU A 251 5.99 14.13 10.36
CA LEU A 251 7.09 14.80 9.64
C LEU A 251 6.69 15.02 8.19
N TRP A 252 6.78 16.26 7.72
CA TRP A 252 6.42 16.66 6.37
C TRP A 252 7.68 17.06 5.60
N GLU A 253 7.70 16.81 4.29
CA GLU A 253 8.75 17.33 3.42
C GLU A 253 8.20 18.47 2.58
N VAL A 254 8.74 19.67 2.77
CA VAL A 254 8.33 20.86 2.02
C VAL A 254 9.34 21.12 0.92
N PHE A 255 8.88 21.10 -0.34
CA PHE A 255 9.70 21.44 -1.50
C PHE A 255 9.48 22.88 -1.96
N TYR A 256 10.55 23.48 -2.44
CA TYR A 256 10.57 24.85 -2.93
C TYR A 256 10.69 24.89 -4.46
N GLN A 257 10.48 26.07 -5.05
CA GLN A 257 10.58 26.27 -6.50
C GLN A 257 11.97 25.97 -7.07
N ASP A 258 13.02 26.12 -6.27
CA ASP A 258 14.41 25.81 -6.64
C ASP A 258 14.74 24.30 -6.60
N GLY A 259 13.77 23.47 -6.19
CA GLY A 259 13.92 22.01 -6.09
C GLY A 259 14.49 21.53 -4.76
N SER A 260 14.87 22.43 -3.84
CA SER A 260 15.28 22.04 -2.49
C SER A 260 14.08 21.48 -1.70
N GLY A 261 14.37 20.57 -0.77
CA GLY A 261 13.41 20.00 0.18
C GLY A 261 13.89 20.23 1.62
N LYS A 262 12.97 20.49 2.54
CA LYS A 262 13.26 20.57 3.99
C LYS A 262 12.22 19.80 4.78
N THR A 263 12.68 19.15 5.84
CA THR A 263 11.80 18.42 6.76
C THR A 263 11.21 19.38 7.78
N PHE A 264 9.88 19.36 7.89
CA PHE A 264 9.08 20.17 8.78
C PHE A 264 8.34 19.25 9.75
N ASP A 265 8.47 19.54 11.04
CA ASP A 265 7.72 18.87 12.10
C ASP A 265 6.38 19.59 12.31
N SER A 266 5.29 18.93 11.92
CA SER A 266 3.94 19.51 12.00
C SER A 266 3.41 19.62 13.42
N ALA A 267 3.93 18.82 14.36
CA ALA A 267 3.54 18.84 15.76
C ALA A 267 4.18 20.02 16.50
N THR A 268 5.45 20.31 16.21
CA THR A 268 6.16 21.46 16.82
C THR A 268 6.11 22.74 15.99
N VAL A 269 5.59 22.67 14.75
CA VAL A 269 5.52 23.78 13.79
C VAL A 269 6.92 24.37 13.53
N ALA A 270 7.90 23.52 13.24
CA ALA A 270 9.30 23.92 13.05
C ALA A 270 10.04 23.06 12.03
N PHE A 271 11.03 23.64 11.34
CA PHE A 271 11.94 22.88 10.48
C PHE A 271 13.01 22.14 11.30
N ARG A 272 13.40 20.96 10.81
CA ARG A 272 14.51 20.16 11.32
C ARG A 272 15.78 20.36 10.50
#